data_AF-A0A0K8QGL2-F1
#
_entry.id   AF-A0A0K8QGL2-F1
#
_cell.length_a   1.000
_cell.length_b   1.000
_cell.length_c   1.000
_cell.angle_alpha   90.00
_cell.angle_beta   90.00
_cell.angle_gamma   90.00
#
_symmetry.space_group_name_H-M   'P 1'
#
loop_
_entity.id
_entity.type
_entity.pdbx_description
1 polymer ?
#
loop_
_entity_poly.entity_id
_entity_poly.type
_entity_poly.pdbx_seq_one_letter_code
_entity_poly.pdbx_strand_id
1 'polypeptide(L)'
;MRYSSCADLVSELHPLRHEAEAMAILMMCMTGLNASTVLGMTAEHSVSTGPGEFPALVTRGSKPRRGPLRSEMDLTLSAARKPLADRDDYGSAHGVYEIALELGRDARQYLACPDLIVYHSFSYRLGTPRNLGYRTPAVGDFGPLEGFSGGDGIPRRVDSRRLRRTFLELHQRPVAQAGATLASVYLVRDKSSLSSYQGVVAGALKGEVERIRTENLGRALSDEDCRAALDDPARVAERFGVSEEILGKVLAGRLDTVGSACVDNEHSPYSEQGRPCTASFLLCLTCPCSRSEPRHVPVQALMLTELRGRRSEMAPSEWDRRFAPPAARLEDVLQLQRADVQAEAGRVSADDTRLVRALLENELEIP
;
A
#
# COMPACT_ATOMS: atom_id res chain seq x y z
N MET A 1 -11.49 -36.14 42.37
CA MET A 1 -11.73 -34.75 42.81
C MET A 1 -13.02 -34.71 43.62
N ARG A 2 -13.04 -34.05 44.78
CA ARG A 2 -14.31 -33.73 45.49
C ARG A 2 -14.58 -32.25 45.24
N TYR A 3 -15.59 -31.95 44.43
CA TYR A 3 -16.04 -30.57 44.20
C TYR A 3 -16.80 -30.06 45.42
N SER A 4 -16.43 -28.88 45.93
CA SER A 4 -17.05 -28.24 47.09
C SER A 4 -18.40 -27.59 46.78
N SER A 5 -18.68 -27.28 45.51
CA SER A 5 -19.94 -26.68 45.05
C SER A 5 -20.17 -26.91 43.55
N CYS A 6 -21.41 -26.73 43.08
CA CYS A 6 -21.71 -26.71 41.64
C CYS A 6 -20.95 -25.62 40.89
N ALA A 7 -20.61 -24.51 41.55
CA ALA A 7 -19.83 -23.44 40.92
C ALA A 7 -18.41 -23.89 40.59
N ASP A 8 -17.81 -24.73 41.42
CA ASP A 8 -16.45 -25.26 41.20
C ASP A 8 -16.44 -26.22 40.01
N LEU A 9 -17.44 -27.10 39.90
CA LEU A 9 -17.59 -28.00 38.76
C LEU A 9 -17.81 -27.24 37.44
N VAL A 10 -18.67 -26.22 37.46
CA VAL A 10 -18.98 -25.41 36.26
C VAL A 10 -17.77 -24.56 35.84
N SER A 11 -16.92 -24.16 36.80
CA SER A 11 -15.68 -23.43 36.52
C SER A 11 -14.59 -24.30 35.87
N GLU A 12 -14.66 -25.64 36.01
CA GLU A 12 -13.77 -26.56 35.29
C GLU A 12 -14.27 -26.91 33.89
N LEU A 13 -15.56 -26.68 33.60
CA LEU A 13 -16.20 -27.05 32.33
C LEU A 13 -16.37 -25.90 31.35
N HIS A 14 -16.33 -24.65 31.83
CA HIS A 14 -16.60 -23.48 31.01
C HIS A 14 -15.59 -22.36 31.27
N PRO A 15 -15.25 -21.57 30.23
CA PRO A 15 -14.37 -20.41 30.40
C PRO A 15 -14.86 -19.47 31.49
N LEU A 16 -13.95 -19.04 32.32
CA LEU A 16 -14.14 -17.96 33.27
C LEU A 16 -13.88 -16.61 32.61
N ARG A 17 -14.31 -15.53 33.29
CA ARG A 17 -14.16 -14.16 32.79
C ARG A 17 -12.72 -13.83 32.37
N HIS A 18 -11.74 -14.22 33.16
CA HIS A 18 -10.33 -13.91 32.88
C HIS A 18 -9.78 -14.70 31.68
N GLU A 19 -10.26 -15.92 31.44
CA GLU A 19 -9.88 -16.73 30.27
C GLU A 19 -10.48 -16.15 28.99
N ALA A 20 -11.74 -15.71 29.05
CA ALA A 20 -12.37 -14.97 27.95
C ALA A 20 -11.66 -13.66 27.62
N GLU A 21 -11.24 -12.91 28.64
CA GLU A 21 -10.42 -11.72 28.46
C GLU A 21 -9.05 -12.04 27.85
N ALA A 22 -8.40 -13.11 28.31
CA ALA A 22 -7.11 -13.56 27.77
C ALA A 22 -7.22 -13.97 26.29
N MET A 23 -8.25 -14.73 25.91
CA MET A 23 -8.53 -15.07 24.51
C MET A 23 -8.70 -13.82 23.65
N ALA A 24 -9.50 -12.85 24.11
CA ALA A 24 -9.69 -11.59 23.40
C ALA A 24 -8.39 -10.77 23.27
N ILE A 25 -7.56 -10.74 24.33
CA ILE A 25 -6.26 -10.06 24.33
C ILE A 25 -5.31 -10.72 23.34
N LEU A 26 -5.17 -12.04 23.36
CA LEU A 26 -4.35 -12.79 22.42
C LEU A 26 -4.78 -12.52 20.98
N MET A 27 -6.08 -12.57 20.70
CA MET A 27 -6.64 -12.23 19.39
C MET A 27 -6.28 -10.81 18.96
N MET A 28 -6.39 -9.82 19.85
CA MET A 28 -5.96 -8.45 19.54
C MET A 28 -4.46 -8.34 19.26
N CYS A 29 -3.62 -9.03 20.03
CA CYS A 29 -2.17 -9.03 19.86
C CYS A 29 -1.74 -9.70 18.56
N MET A 30 -2.43 -10.73 18.09
CA MET A 30 -2.07 -11.46 16.87
C MET A 30 -2.64 -10.82 15.60
N THR A 31 -3.83 -10.23 15.68
CA THR A 31 -4.52 -9.67 14.51
C THR A 31 -4.34 -8.17 14.35
N GLY A 32 -4.07 -7.45 15.44
CA GLY A 32 -4.11 -6.00 15.49
C GLY A 32 -5.50 -5.41 15.32
N LEU A 33 -6.57 -6.18 15.50
CA LEU A 33 -7.96 -5.72 15.41
C LEU A 33 -8.35 -4.85 16.63
N ASN A 34 -9.47 -4.15 16.54
CA ASN A 34 -10.00 -3.40 17.70
C ASN A 34 -10.67 -4.37 18.66
N ALA A 35 -10.65 -4.08 19.97
CA ALA A 35 -11.42 -4.84 20.95
C ALA A 35 -12.88 -5.03 20.54
N SER A 36 -13.55 -3.96 20.11
CA SER A 36 -14.95 -4.05 19.66
C SER A 36 -15.15 -5.00 18.46
N THR A 37 -14.13 -5.17 17.62
CA THR A 37 -14.20 -6.09 16.47
C THR A 37 -13.95 -7.52 16.90
N VAL A 38 -12.97 -7.76 17.81
CA VAL A 38 -12.69 -9.09 18.36
C VAL A 38 -13.85 -9.60 19.21
N LEU A 39 -14.36 -8.77 20.13
CA LEU A 39 -15.47 -9.13 21.01
C LEU A 39 -16.81 -9.24 20.28
N GLY A 40 -16.92 -8.67 19.08
CA GLY A 40 -18.10 -8.79 18.21
C GLY A 40 -17.98 -9.87 17.14
N MET A 41 -16.93 -10.71 17.18
CA MET A 41 -16.86 -11.89 16.29
C MET A 41 -17.95 -12.89 16.68
N THR A 42 -18.49 -13.60 15.69
CA THR A 42 -19.46 -14.67 15.91
C THR A 42 -18.81 -16.04 15.76
N ALA A 43 -19.48 -17.09 16.20
CA ALA A 43 -19.10 -18.47 15.97
C ALA A 43 -19.35 -18.93 14.52
N GLU A 44 -20.07 -18.13 13.72
CA GLU A 44 -20.27 -18.40 12.29
C GLU A 44 -18.97 -18.20 11.51
N HIS A 45 -18.55 -19.23 10.80
CA HIS A 45 -17.33 -19.20 10.00
C HIS A 45 -17.38 -20.19 8.84
N SER A 46 -16.51 -19.97 7.86
CA SER A 46 -16.15 -20.96 6.85
C SER A 46 -14.66 -21.27 6.96
N VAL A 47 -14.30 -22.51 6.61
CA VAL A 47 -12.91 -22.97 6.57
C VAL A 47 -12.50 -23.11 5.11
N SER A 48 -11.39 -22.48 4.76
CA SER A 48 -10.71 -22.65 3.48
C SER A 48 -9.43 -23.45 3.70
N THR A 49 -9.23 -24.49 2.90
CA THR A 49 -8.01 -25.33 2.99
C THR A 49 -7.63 -25.81 1.59
N GLY A 50 -6.44 -25.40 1.13
CA GLY A 50 -5.84 -25.85 -0.13
C GLY A 50 -4.81 -26.97 0.08
N PRO A 51 -4.50 -27.78 -0.96
CA PRO A 51 -3.43 -28.77 -0.89
C PRO A 51 -2.07 -28.11 -0.58
N GLY A 52 -1.48 -28.45 0.57
CA GLY A 52 -0.19 -27.90 1.00
C GLY A 52 -0.26 -26.52 1.67
N GLU A 53 -1.45 -25.95 1.84
CA GLU A 53 -1.66 -24.66 2.50
C GLU A 53 -2.07 -24.83 3.97
N PHE A 54 -1.78 -23.82 4.79
CA PHE A 54 -2.31 -23.76 6.15
C PHE A 54 -3.81 -23.45 6.12
N PRO A 55 -4.63 -24.09 6.98
CA PRO A 55 -6.05 -23.75 7.09
C PRO A 55 -6.24 -22.26 7.36
N ALA A 56 -7.23 -21.67 6.69
CA ALA A 56 -7.66 -20.32 6.91
C ALA A 56 -9.14 -20.31 7.26
N LEU A 57 -9.47 -19.63 8.35
CA LEU A 57 -10.85 -19.44 8.78
C LEU A 57 -11.32 -18.05 8.35
N VAL A 58 -12.51 -17.99 7.77
CA VAL A 58 -13.17 -16.74 7.41
C VAL A 58 -14.39 -16.56 8.31
N THR A 59 -14.40 -15.48 9.09
CA THR A 59 -15.51 -15.08 9.97
C THR A 59 -15.95 -13.65 9.65
N ARG A 60 -17.12 -13.24 10.14
CA ARG A 60 -17.59 -11.87 10.00
C ARG A 60 -17.13 -11.00 11.16
N GLY A 61 -16.71 -9.79 10.84
CA GLY A 61 -16.49 -8.72 11.81
C GLY A 61 -17.38 -7.52 11.49
N SER A 62 -17.81 -6.81 12.52
CA SER A 62 -18.64 -5.60 12.35
C SER A 62 -17.97 -4.34 12.90
N LYS A 63 -18.20 -3.22 12.22
CA LYS A 63 -17.85 -1.86 12.64
C LYS A 63 -19.06 -0.93 12.42
N PRO A 64 -20.04 -0.93 13.34
CA PRO A 64 -21.30 -0.20 13.17
C PRO A 64 -21.14 1.29 12.82
N ARG A 65 -20.09 1.93 13.34
CA ARG A 65 -19.73 3.33 13.06
C ARG A 65 -19.46 3.66 11.58
N ARG A 66 -19.34 2.67 10.69
CA ARG A 66 -19.15 2.86 9.24
C ARG A 66 -20.46 3.07 8.47
N GLY A 67 -21.60 2.99 9.18
CA GLY A 67 -22.92 3.06 8.58
C GLY A 67 -23.41 1.68 8.12
N PRO A 68 -24.72 1.57 7.83
CA PRO A 68 -25.42 0.29 7.67
C PRO A 68 -24.96 -0.52 6.44
N LEU A 69 -24.44 0.12 5.41
CA LEU A 69 -24.00 -0.54 4.17
C LEU A 69 -22.52 -0.97 4.20
N ARG A 70 -21.75 -0.58 5.22
CA ARG A 70 -20.29 -0.78 5.31
C ARG A 70 -19.82 -1.24 6.69
N SER A 71 -20.76 -1.66 7.55
CA SER A 71 -20.44 -2.14 8.88
C SER A 71 -19.79 -3.51 8.85
N GLU A 72 -20.27 -4.39 7.98
CA GLU A 72 -19.79 -5.76 7.87
C GLU A 72 -18.48 -5.85 7.07
N MET A 73 -17.62 -6.76 7.49
CA MET A 73 -16.37 -7.09 6.83
C MET A 73 -16.02 -8.55 7.08
N ASP A 74 -15.40 -9.19 6.09
CA ASP A 74 -14.83 -10.52 6.29
C ASP A 74 -13.46 -10.42 6.96
N LEU A 75 -13.22 -11.35 7.88
CA LEU A 75 -11.98 -11.49 8.63
C LEU A 75 -11.40 -12.87 8.34
N THR A 76 -10.22 -12.89 7.73
CA THR A 76 -9.46 -14.12 7.49
C THR A 76 -8.42 -14.31 8.58
N LEU A 77 -8.45 -15.46 9.24
CA LEU A 77 -7.53 -15.89 10.29
C LEU A 77 -6.77 -17.13 9.80
N SER A 78 -5.48 -16.99 9.59
CA SER A 78 -4.63 -18.10 9.13
C SER A 78 -3.98 -18.83 10.31
N ALA A 79 -3.88 -20.15 10.22
CA ALA A 79 -3.09 -20.94 11.16
C ALA A 79 -1.61 -20.57 11.06
N ALA A 80 -0.92 -20.46 12.19
CA ALA A 80 0.53 -20.25 12.20
C ALA A 80 1.31 -21.57 12.02
N ARG A 81 0.65 -22.71 12.29
CA ARG A 81 1.19 -24.08 12.24
C ARG A 81 0.06 -25.05 11.88
N LYS A 82 0.41 -26.25 11.40
CA LYS A 82 -0.57 -27.34 11.27
C LYS A 82 -0.96 -27.80 12.69
N PRO A 83 -2.25 -27.84 13.06
CA PRO A 83 -2.65 -28.33 14.37
C PRO A 83 -2.07 -29.74 14.60
N LEU A 84 -1.29 -29.90 15.66
CA LEU A 84 -0.95 -31.23 16.16
C LEU A 84 -2.18 -31.72 16.93
N ALA A 85 -2.63 -32.95 16.68
CA ALA A 85 -3.89 -33.48 17.19
C ALA A 85 -4.07 -33.39 18.73
N ASP A 86 -2.97 -33.24 19.48
CA ASP A 86 -2.96 -33.24 20.95
C ASP A 86 -2.54 -31.90 21.58
N ARG A 87 -2.50 -30.78 20.82
CA ARG A 87 -2.11 -29.47 21.38
C ARG A 87 -2.88 -28.29 20.78
N ASP A 88 -3.43 -27.49 21.67
CA ASP A 88 -4.00 -26.17 21.40
C ASP A 88 -2.99 -25.20 20.76
N ASP A 89 -3.44 -24.45 19.76
CA ASP A 89 -2.66 -23.40 19.11
C ASP A 89 -2.98 -22.00 19.68
N TYR A 90 -2.27 -21.62 20.74
CA TYR A 90 -2.29 -20.27 21.30
C TYR A 90 -1.46 -19.26 20.50
N GLY A 91 -0.70 -19.72 19.50
CA GLY A 91 0.24 -18.93 18.72
C GLY A 91 -0.35 -18.31 17.46
N SER A 92 -1.59 -18.63 17.12
CA SER A 92 -2.30 -18.04 15.99
C SER A 92 -3.72 -17.60 16.33
N ALA A 93 -4.19 -16.58 15.61
CA ALA A 93 -5.57 -16.13 15.76
C ALA A 93 -6.57 -17.20 15.31
N HIS A 94 -6.17 -18.07 14.38
CA HIS A 94 -6.96 -19.23 13.98
C HIS A 94 -7.14 -20.20 15.15
N GLY A 95 -6.05 -20.60 15.81
CA GLY A 95 -6.11 -21.55 16.92
C GLY A 95 -6.87 -21.01 18.13
N VAL A 96 -6.67 -19.73 18.49
CA VAL A 96 -7.45 -19.10 19.58
C VAL A 96 -8.94 -19.00 19.22
N TYR A 97 -9.29 -18.83 17.95
CA TYR A 97 -10.67 -18.87 17.50
C TYR A 97 -11.26 -20.29 17.66
N GLU A 98 -10.54 -21.34 17.27
CA GLU A 98 -10.96 -22.74 17.45
C GLU A 98 -11.13 -23.10 18.94
N ILE A 99 -10.22 -22.66 19.81
CA ILE A 99 -10.32 -22.86 21.27
C ILE A 99 -11.59 -22.19 21.82
N ALA A 100 -11.87 -20.95 21.41
CA ALA A 100 -13.09 -20.25 21.82
C ALA A 100 -14.37 -20.94 21.30
N LEU A 101 -14.32 -21.50 20.08
CA LEU A 101 -15.41 -22.32 19.55
C LEU A 101 -15.62 -23.60 20.36
N GLU A 102 -14.56 -24.27 20.79
CA GLU A 102 -14.70 -25.49 21.57
C GLU A 102 -15.25 -25.19 22.96
N LEU A 103 -14.55 -24.35 23.73
CA LEU A 103 -14.87 -24.10 25.13
C LEU A 103 -16.21 -23.38 25.34
N GLY A 104 -16.62 -22.55 24.37
CA GLY A 104 -17.86 -21.81 24.43
C GLY A 104 -19.09 -22.54 23.88
N ARG A 105 -18.96 -23.77 23.36
CA ARG A 105 -20.04 -24.47 22.62
C ARG A 105 -21.34 -24.56 23.42
N ASP A 106 -21.28 -25.14 24.61
CA ASP A 106 -22.46 -25.39 25.43
C ASP A 106 -23.05 -24.10 25.99
N ALA A 107 -22.18 -23.15 26.36
CA ALA A 107 -22.57 -21.82 26.82
C ALA A 107 -23.35 -21.04 25.74
N ARG A 108 -22.90 -21.08 24.48
CA ARG A 108 -23.61 -20.46 23.35
C ARG A 108 -24.94 -21.14 23.06
N GLN A 109 -25.00 -22.47 23.15
CA GLN A 109 -26.26 -23.21 22.99
C GLN A 109 -27.27 -22.82 24.08
N TYR A 110 -26.83 -22.69 25.33
CA TYR A 110 -27.68 -22.25 26.43
C TYR A 110 -28.18 -20.81 26.27
N LEU A 111 -27.29 -19.88 25.85
CA LEU A 111 -27.64 -18.48 25.65
C LEU A 111 -28.41 -18.20 24.35
N ALA A 112 -28.44 -19.15 23.42
CA ALA A 112 -28.88 -18.93 22.03
C ALA A 112 -28.22 -17.70 21.40
N CYS A 113 -26.91 -17.50 21.63
CA CYS A 113 -26.17 -16.36 21.13
C CYS A 113 -25.11 -16.74 20.09
N PRO A 114 -24.89 -15.90 19.06
CA PRO A 114 -23.89 -16.17 18.03
C PRO A 114 -22.47 -15.76 18.45
N ASP A 115 -22.29 -15.00 19.54
CA ASP A 115 -21.01 -14.42 19.95
C ASP A 115 -19.93 -15.48 20.16
N LEU A 116 -18.74 -15.28 19.58
CA LEU A 116 -17.63 -16.25 19.66
C LEU A 116 -17.19 -16.49 21.11
N ILE A 117 -16.92 -15.40 21.84
CA ILE A 117 -16.36 -15.44 23.19
C ILE A 117 -17.50 -15.31 24.21
N VAL A 118 -17.73 -16.39 24.94
CA VAL A 118 -18.69 -16.47 26.04
C VAL A 118 -17.99 -17.03 27.27
N TYR A 119 -18.42 -16.63 28.46
CA TYR A 119 -17.86 -17.12 29.72
C TYR A 119 -18.94 -17.34 30.76
N HIS A 120 -18.70 -18.26 31.68
CA HIS A 120 -19.50 -18.45 32.87
C HIS A 120 -19.13 -17.40 33.93
N SER A 121 -20.16 -16.78 34.50
CA SER A 121 -20.07 -15.73 35.51
C SER A 121 -20.85 -16.15 36.74
N PHE A 122 -20.25 -15.91 37.90
CA PHE A 122 -20.88 -16.07 39.19
C PHE A 122 -20.28 -15.04 40.15
N SER A 123 -21.03 -14.74 41.21
CA SER A 123 -20.63 -13.85 42.29
C SER A 123 -20.83 -14.58 43.61
N TYR A 124 -19.95 -14.39 44.59
CA TYR A 124 -20.21 -14.91 45.93
C TYR A 124 -20.79 -13.81 46.80
N ARG A 125 -21.84 -14.14 47.55
CA ARG A 125 -22.31 -13.33 48.67
C ARG A 125 -22.33 -14.22 49.91
N LEU A 126 -21.53 -13.87 50.92
CA LEU A 126 -21.38 -14.65 52.16
C LEU A 126 -21.04 -16.13 51.89
N GLY A 127 -20.07 -16.39 51.01
CA GLY A 127 -19.63 -17.75 50.66
C GLY A 127 -20.62 -18.56 49.80
N THR A 128 -21.79 -18.01 49.47
CA THR A 128 -22.78 -18.68 48.60
C THR A 128 -22.72 -18.10 47.19
N PRO A 129 -22.61 -18.94 46.14
CA PRO A 129 -22.63 -18.45 44.76
C PRO A 129 -24.03 -17.92 44.38
N ARG A 130 -24.05 -16.79 43.67
CA ARG A 130 -25.19 -15.98 43.23
C ARG A 130 -24.93 -15.51 41.80
N ASN A 131 -25.99 -15.22 41.04
CA ASN A 131 -25.91 -14.75 39.65
C ASN A 131 -25.14 -15.70 38.73
N LEU A 132 -25.32 -17.02 38.90
CA LEU A 132 -24.75 -18.02 37.99
C LEU A 132 -25.38 -17.86 36.61
N GLY A 133 -24.56 -17.83 35.58
CA GLY A 133 -25.01 -17.79 34.20
C GLY A 133 -23.88 -17.46 33.25
N TYR A 134 -24.20 -17.39 31.97
CA TYR A 134 -23.22 -17.08 30.92
C TYR A 134 -23.32 -15.60 30.51
N ARG A 135 -22.19 -15.03 30.09
CA ARG A 135 -22.07 -13.64 29.66
C ARG A 135 -21.12 -13.52 28.47
N THR A 136 -21.21 -12.38 27.78
CA THR A 136 -20.27 -11.97 26.74
C THR A 136 -19.43 -10.80 27.24
N PRO A 137 -18.14 -10.74 26.89
CA PRO A 137 -17.24 -9.69 27.36
C PRO A 137 -17.46 -8.35 26.61
N ALA A 138 -17.37 -7.24 27.34
CA ALA A 138 -17.42 -5.89 26.78
C ALA A 138 -16.04 -5.21 26.77
N VAL A 139 -15.86 -4.18 25.93
CA VAL A 139 -14.58 -3.45 25.78
C VAL A 139 -14.04 -2.89 27.11
N GLY A 140 -14.92 -2.58 28.06
CA GLY A 140 -14.55 -2.06 29.39
C GLY A 140 -14.21 -3.13 30.43
N ASP A 141 -14.39 -4.41 30.10
CA ASP A 141 -14.27 -5.50 31.07
C ASP A 141 -12.84 -5.88 31.41
N PHE A 142 -11.87 -5.60 30.53
CA PHE A 142 -10.46 -5.99 30.74
C PHE A 142 -9.94 -5.57 32.12
N GLY A 143 -9.79 -6.59 32.97
CA GLY A 143 -9.31 -6.46 34.33
C GLY A 143 -7.79 -6.38 34.40
N PRO A 144 -7.23 -6.32 35.62
CA PRO A 144 -5.83 -6.62 35.83
C PRO A 144 -5.52 -8.05 35.40
N LEU A 145 -4.49 -8.23 34.58
CA LEU A 145 -4.06 -9.55 34.14
C LEU A 145 -2.93 -10.05 35.04
N GLU A 146 -3.06 -11.29 35.51
CA GLU A 146 -2.00 -11.94 36.29
C GLU A 146 -0.73 -12.09 35.44
N GLY A 147 0.44 -11.79 36.03
CA GLY A 147 1.71 -11.73 35.29
C GLY A 147 1.94 -10.43 34.50
N PHE A 148 0.92 -9.58 34.30
CA PHE A 148 1.10 -8.25 33.70
C PHE A 148 1.18 -7.17 34.79
N SER A 149 2.36 -7.01 35.37
CA SER A 149 2.62 -6.04 36.44
C SER A 149 3.65 -4.98 36.04
N GLY A 150 3.64 -3.84 36.74
CA GLY A 150 4.73 -2.86 36.65
C GLY A 150 5.97 -3.34 37.42
N GLY A 151 7.02 -2.52 37.46
CA GLY A 151 8.21 -2.79 38.29
C GLY A 151 7.93 -2.88 39.79
N ASP A 152 6.72 -2.53 40.22
CA ASP A 152 6.20 -2.62 41.59
C ASP A 152 5.45 -3.93 41.87
N GLY A 153 5.35 -4.85 40.91
CA GLY A 153 4.67 -6.15 41.09
C GLY A 153 3.14 -6.06 41.15
N ILE A 154 2.55 -4.87 41.02
CA ILE A 154 1.10 -4.67 41.04
C ILE A 154 0.52 -5.00 39.65
N PRO A 155 -0.46 -5.93 39.55
CA PRO A 155 -1.14 -6.22 38.29
C PRO A 155 -1.79 -4.97 37.69
N ARG A 156 -1.57 -4.75 36.39
CA ARG A 156 -2.09 -3.60 35.65
C ARG A 156 -3.25 -4.02 34.77
N ARG A 157 -4.20 -3.10 34.60
CA ARG A 157 -5.27 -3.27 33.61
C ARG A 157 -4.69 -3.24 32.20
N VAL A 158 -5.27 -4.05 31.32
CA VAL A 158 -4.92 -4.07 29.90
C VAL A 158 -5.71 -3.00 29.16
N ASP A 159 -5.00 -2.07 28.52
CA ASP A 159 -5.61 -1.07 27.63
C ASP A 159 -5.60 -1.57 26.18
N SER A 160 -6.77 -1.95 25.68
CA SER A 160 -6.95 -2.42 24.30
C SER A 160 -6.53 -1.38 23.24
N ARG A 161 -6.63 -0.08 23.53
CA ARG A 161 -6.15 0.97 22.62
C ARG A 161 -4.64 0.96 22.55
N ARG A 162 -3.97 0.74 23.68
CA ARG A 162 -2.50 0.63 23.75
C ARG A 162 -2.02 -0.61 23.01
N LEU A 163 -2.65 -1.77 23.22
CA LEU A 163 -2.34 -3.00 22.48
C LEU A 163 -2.43 -2.80 20.97
N ARG A 164 -3.56 -2.25 20.50
CA ARG A 164 -3.75 -1.95 19.07
C ARG A 164 -2.68 -1.00 18.54
N ARG A 165 -2.38 0.07 19.28
CA ARG A 165 -1.38 1.05 18.84
C ARG A 165 0.00 0.39 18.71
N THR A 166 0.43 -0.37 19.72
CA THR A 166 1.71 -1.09 19.68
C THR A 166 1.77 -2.08 18.51
N PHE A 167 0.70 -2.82 18.23
CA PHE A 167 0.66 -3.69 17.05
C PHE A 167 0.88 -2.90 15.74
N LEU A 168 0.15 -1.80 15.57
CA LEU A 168 0.25 -0.99 14.35
C LEU A 168 1.62 -0.32 14.19
N GLU A 169 2.26 0.05 15.31
CA GLU A 169 3.64 0.56 15.34
C GLU A 169 4.66 -0.51 14.96
N LEU A 170 4.53 -1.74 15.49
CA LEU A 170 5.46 -2.84 15.21
C LEU A 170 5.33 -3.40 13.78
N HIS A 171 4.11 -3.52 13.27
CA HIS A 171 3.86 -4.18 11.98
C HIS A 171 3.64 -3.23 10.81
N GLN A 172 3.41 -1.93 11.08
CA GLN A 172 3.32 -0.86 10.09
C GLN A 172 2.41 -1.13 8.88
N ARG A 173 1.39 -1.98 9.06
CA ARG A 173 0.42 -2.35 8.01
C ARG A 173 -1.00 -1.96 8.40
N PRO A 174 -1.84 -1.51 7.46
CA PRO A 174 -3.22 -1.18 7.78
C PRO A 174 -4.00 -2.43 8.19
N VAL A 175 -4.58 -2.42 9.40
CA VAL A 175 -5.48 -3.49 9.86
C VAL A 175 -6.90 -2.98 9.93
N ALA A 176 -7.71 -3.44 8.97
CA ALA A 176 -9.12 -3.12 8.86
C ALA A 176 -9.40 -1.61 8.91
N GLN A 177 -8.48 -0.79 8.41
CA GLN A 177 -8.55 0.67 8.32
C GLN A 177 -7.81 1.12 7.06
N ALA A 178 -8.09 2.33 6.57
CA ALA A 178 -7.39 2.88 5.41
C ALA A 178 -5.94 3.22 5.75
N GLY A 179 -5.05 3.16 4.75
CA GLY A 179 -3.64 3.53 4.90
C GLY A 179 -3.45 4.97 5.38
N ALA A 180 -4.27 5.91 4.89
CA ALA A 180 -4.27 7.29 5.34
C ALA A 180 -4.58 7.43 6.85
N THR A 181 -5.48 6.60 7.39
CA THR A 181 -5.79 6.59 8.84
C THR A 181 -4.64 6.02 9.66
N LEU A 182 -3.98 4.96 9.17
CA LEU A 182 -2.79 4.42 9.83
C LEU A 182 -1.71 5.50 9.96
N ALA A 183 -1.38 6.16 8.84
CA ALA A 183 -0.37 7.21 8.80
C ALA A 183 -0.72 8.37 9.74
N SER A 184 -1.89 8.99 9.55
CA SER A 184 -2.27 10.22 10.26
C SER A 184 -2.55 10.04 11.76
N VAL A 185 -3.14 8.91 12.18
CA VAL A 185 -3.63 8.73 13.56
C VAL A 185 -2.62 7.99 14.43
N TYR A 186 -1.90 7.01 13.86
CA TYR A 186 -1.03 6.11 14.63
C TYR A 186 0.45 6.40 14.41
N LEU A 187 0.88 6.60 13.16
CA LEU A 187 2.30 6.68 12.84
C LEU A 187 2.87 8.11 12.94
N VAL A 188 2.13 9.14 12.53
CA VAL A 188 2.57 10.56 12.55
C VAL A 188 2.82 11.09 13.97
N ARG A 189 2.21 10.48 14.99
CA ARG A 189 2.36 10.92 16.39
C ARG A 189 3.65 10.44 17.06
N ASP A 190 4.37 9.51 16.45
CA ASP A 190 5.65 9.03 16.95
C ASP A 190 6.81 9.63 16.15
N LYS A 191 7.53 10.57 16.78
CA LYS A 191 8.66 11.26 16.16
C LYS A 191 9.88 10.34 15.98
N SER A 192 9.95 9.21 16.68
CA SER A 192 11.10 8.29 16.63
C SER A 192 11.09 7.38 15.41
N SER A 193 9.95 7.23 14.73
CA SER A 193 9.78 6.34 13.57
C SER A 193 9.72 7.07 12.21
N LEU A 194 9.82 8.40 12.20
CA LEU A 194 9.82 9.26 10.99
C LEU A 194 10.86 8.89 9.93
N SER A 195 12.07 8.51 10.33
CA SER A 195 13.14 8.13 9.40
C SER A 195 12.87 6.79 8.71
N SER A 196 12.35 5.80 9.43
CA SER A 196 11.89 4.55 8.83
C SER A 196 10.69 4.78 7.88
N TYR A 197 9.76 5.66 8.23
CA TYR A 197 8.66 6.03 7.32
C TYR A 197 9.15 6.71 6.05
N GLN A 198 10.10 7.64 6.17
CA GLN A 198 10.73 8.27 5.01
C GLN A 198 11.45 7.24 4.14
N GLY A 199 12.13 6.26 4.74
CA GLY A 199 12.82 5.20 4.00
C GLY A 199 11.87 4.31 3.18
N VAL A 200 10.76 3.86 3.75
CA VAL A 200 9.78 3.00 3.05
C VAL A 200 9.04 3.79 1.96
N VAL A 201 8.60 5.03 2.26
CA VAL A 201 7.94 5.88 1.27
C VAL A 201 8.90 6.27 0.16
N ALA A 202 10.14 6.64 0.48
CA ALA A 202 11.17 6.95 -0.52
C ALA A 202 11.51 5.71 -1.35
N GLY A 203 11.57 4.52 -0.75
CA GLY A 203 11.80 3.27 -1.47
C GLY A 203 10.67 2.93 -2.45
N ALA A 204 9.41 3.02 -2.01
CA ALA A 204 8.24 2.80 -2.86
C ALA A 204 8.14 3.84 -3.98
N LEU A 205 8.35 5.12 -3.65
CA LEU A 205 8.36 6.20 -4.64
C LEU A 205 9.52 6.04 -5.63
N LYS A 206 10.70 5.65 -5.16
CA LYS A 206 11.86 5.38 -6.03
C LYS A 206 11.58 4.21 -6.97
N GLY A 207 11.00 3.11 -6.48
CA GLY A 207 10.62 1.97 -7.31
C GLY A 207 9.64 2.34 -8.41
N GLU A 208 8.64 3.16 -8.08
CA GLU A 208 7.66 3.65 -9.05
C GLU A 208 8.26 4.64 -10.05
N VAL A 209 9.12 5.55 -9.59
CA VAL A 209 9.87 6.46 -10.48
C VAL A 209 10.76 5.68 -11.43
N GLU A 210 11.46 4.64 -10.98
CA GLU A 210 12.30 3.80 -11.83
C GLU A 210 11.48 2.97 -12.82
N ARG A 211 10.30 2.48 -12.44
CA ARG A 211 9.35 1.83 -13.37
C ARG A 211 8.93 2.80 -14.48
N ILE A 212 8.47 4.00 -14.12
CA ILE A 212 8.06 5.04 -15.08
C ILE A 212 9.25 5.48 -15.94
N ARG A 213 10.47 5.55 -15.39
CA ARG A 213 11.69 5.80 -16.15
C ARG A 213 11.94 4.71 -17.19
N THR A 214 11.89 3.45 -16.79
CA THR A 214 12.10 2.31 -17.69
C THR A 214 11.05 2.29 -18.81
N GLU A 215 9.79 2.53 -18.48
CA GLU A 215 8.70 2.61 -19.47
C GLU A 215 8.83 3.79 -20.44
N ASN A 216 9.30 4.94 -19.97
CA ASN A 216 9.55 6.10 -20.82
C ASN A 216 10.82 5.93 -21.67
N LEU A 217 11.88 5.30 -21.15
CA LEU A 217 13.10 4.99 -21.89
C LEU A 217 12.86 3.95 -22.99
N GLY A 218 11.91 3.03 -22.81
CA GLY A 218 11.45 2.10 -23.84
C GLY A 218 10.87 2.76 -25.10
N ARG A 219 10.72 4.09 -25.11
CA ARG A 219 10.21 4.89 -26.24
C ARG A 219 11.31 5.62 -27.01
N ALA A 220 12.58 5.43 -26.64
CA ALA A 220 13.72 5.89 -27.41
C ALA A 220 14.17 4.83 -28.42
N LEU A 221 14.20 5.20 -29.69
CA LEU A 221 14.74 4.40 -30.78
C LEU A 221 16.27 4.51 -30.76
N SER A 222 16.94 3.38 -30.92
CA SER A 222 18.38 3.34 -31.16
C SER A 222 18.70 3.41 -32.67
N ASP A 223 19.97 3.64 -33.03
CA ASP A 223 20.43 3.50 -34.42
C ASP A 223 20.14 2.11 -35.00
N GLU A 224 20.15 1.07 -34.15
CA GLU A 224 19.78 -0.29 -34.55
C GLU A 224 18.29 -0.40 -34.88
N ASP A 225 17.43 0.24 -34.09
CA ASP A 225 15.99 0.26 -34.35
C ASP A 225 15.67 1.02 -35.64
N CYS A 226 16.32 2.17 -35.86
CA CYS A 226 16.16 2.95 -37.08
C CYS A 226 16.62 2.17 -38.33
N ARG A 227 17.75 1.44 -38.24
CA ARG A 227 18.21 0.57 -39.34
C ARG A 227 17.28 -0.62 -39.55
N ALA A 228 16.87 -1.29 -38.47
CA ALA A 228 15.99 -2.45 -38.53
C ALA A 228 14.62 -2.12 -39.12
N ALA A 229 14.14 -0.89 -38.95
CA ALA A 229 12.87 -0.45 -39.53
C ALA A 229 12.90 -0.37 -41.06
N LEU A 230 14.09 -0.33 -41.68
CA LEU A 230 14.23 -0.39 -43.15
C LEU A 230 13.96 -1.81 -43.67
N ASP A 231 14.31 -2.83 -42.88
CA ASP A 231 14.18 -4.24 -43.27
C ASP A 231 12.85 -4.85 -42.80
N ASP A 232 12.40 -4.51 -41.58
CA ASP A 232 11.20 -5.03 -40.94
C ASP A 232 10.50 -3.93 -40.12
N PRO A 233 9.76 -3.02 -40.80
CA PRO A 233 9.05 -1.93 -40.15
C PRO A 233 7.94 -2.42 -39.20
N ALA A 234 7.30 -3.56 -39.50
CA ALA A 234 6.23 -4.13 -38.69
C ALA A 234 6.72 -4.50 -37.28
N ARG A 235 7.85 -5.21 -37.18
CA ARG A 235 8.43 -5.60 -35.90
C ARG A 235 8.84 -4.39 -35.05
N VAL A 236 9.41 -3.36 -35.67
CA VAL A 236 9.81 -2.14 -34.95
C VAL A 236 8.57 -1.36 -34.51
N ALA A 237 7.54 -1.26 -35.36
CA ALA A 237 6.31 -0.57 -35.03
C ALA A 237 5.60 -1.21 -33.84
N GLU A 238 5.52 -2.54 -33.80
CA GLU A 238 4.97 -3.31 -32.67
C GLU A 238 5.73 -3.03 -31.37
N ARG A 239 7.07 -3.09 -31.40
CA ARG A 239 7.91 -2.82 -30.22
C ARG A 239 7.67 -1.42 -29.64
N PHE A 240 7.44 -0.42 -30.49
CA PHE A 240 7.19 0.95 -30.06
C PHE A 240 5.71 1.30 -29.92
N GLY A 241 4.81 0.32 -30.06
CA GLY A 241 3.36 0.48 -29.88
C GLY A 241 2.75 1.51 -30.83
N VAL A 242 3.19 1.52 -32.09
CA VAL A 242 2.69 2.41 -33.15
C VAL A 242 2.34 1.60 -34.41
N SER A 243 1.62 2.19 -35.36
CA SER A 243 1.44 1.58 -36.68
C SER A 243 2.67 1.79 -37.56
N GLU A 244 2.85 0.96 -38.58
CA GLU A 244 3.93 1.12 -39.58
C GLU A 244 3.87 2.48 -40.27
N GLU A 245 2.66 2.99 -40.55
CA GLU A 245 2.48 4.32 -41.12
C GLU A 245 3.03 5.42 -40.20
N ILE A 246 2.70 5.34 -38.90
CA ILE A 246 3.18 6.30 -37.91
C ILE A 246 4.68 6.17 -37.72
N LEU A 247 5.23 4.95 -37.65
CA LEU A 247 6.68 4.73 -37.60
C LEU A 247 7.38 5.35 -38.82
N GLY A 248 6.84 5.17 -40.01
CA GLY A 248 7.39 5.79 -41.23
C GLY A 248 7.31 7.32 -41.23
N LYS A 249 6.34 7.92 -40.54
CA LYS A 249 6.28 9.38 -40.34
C LYS A 249 7.27 9.86 -39.28
N VAL A 250 7.46 9.09 -38.20
CA VAL A 250 8.49 9.30 -37.16
C VAL A 250 9.86 9.30 -37.82
N LEU A 251 10.28 8.22 -38.49
CA LEU A 251 11.61 8.10 -39.12
C LEU A 251 11.87 9.15 -40.21
N ALA A 252 10.81 9.68 -40.84
CA ALA A 252 10.89 10.74 -41.84
C ALA A 252 10.92 12.16 -41.25
N GLY A 253 10.86 12.32 -39.93
CA GLY A 253 10.83 13.64 -39.26
C GLY A 253 9.53 14.42 -39.41
N ARG A 254 8.46 13.78 -39.89
CA ARG A 254 7.19 14.46 -40.16
C ARG A 254 6.33 14.69 -38.91
N LEU A 255 6.71 14.09 -37.79
CA LEU A 255 6.01 14.20 -36.51
C LEU A 255 6.84 14.93 -35.46
N ASP A 256 7.94 15.54 -35.87
CA ASP A 256 8.87 16.18 -34.95
C ASP A 256 8.24 17.40 -34.28
N THR A 257 8.50 17.48 -32.99
CA THR A 257 8.26 18.65 -32.15
C THR A 257 9.62 19.27 -31.80
N VAL A 258 9.81 19.79 -30.59
CA VAL A 258 11.07 20.46 -30.21
C VAL A 258 12.23 19.49 -30.03
N GLY A 259 12.01 18.39 -29.31
CA GLY A 259 13.07 17.44 -28.99
C GLY A 259 12.68 15.99 -29.21
N SER A 260 11.53 15.73 -29.81
CA SER A 260 11.01 14.37 -30.01
C SER A 260 9.89 14.35 -31.06
N ALA A 261 9.49 13.16 -31.51
CA ALA A 261 8.35 12.98 -32.40
C ALA A 261 7.06 12.65 -31.62
N CYS A 262 5.94 13.31 -31.96
CA CYS A 262 4.62 13.07 -31.37
C CYS A 262 3.80 12.10 -32.24
N VAL A 263 3.52 10.91 -31.72
CA VAL A 263 2.81 9.85 -32.47
C VAL A 263 1.29 9.96 -32.40
N ASP A 264 0.78 10.71 -31.42
CA ASP A 264 -0.65 10.89 -31.17
C ASP A 264 -0.87 12.19 -30.37
N ASN A 265 -1.25 13.27 -31.07
CA ASN A 265 -1.45 14.57 -30.45
C ASN A 265 -2.87 14.74 -29.85
N GLU A 266 -3.77 13.77 -29.99
CA GLU A 266 -5.15 13.84 -29.48
C GLU A 266 -5.34 13.08 -28.16
N HIS A 267 -4.41 12.19 -27.82
CA HIS A 267 -4.49 11.34 -26.62
C HIS A 267 -3.42 11.64 -25.58
N SER A 268 -2.88 12.86 -25.55
CA SER A 268 -1.95 13.27 -24.48
C SER A 268 -2.64 13.22 -23.11
N PRO A 269 -2.00 12.68 -22.06
CA PRO A 269 -2.56 12.71 -20.71
C PRO A 269 -2.53 14.11 -20.08
N TYR A 270 -1.93 15.09 -20.76
CA TYR A 270 -1.77 16.47 -20.28
C TYR A 270 -2.78 17.45 -20.89
N SER A 271 -3.66 16.97 -21.79
CA SER A 271 -4.72 17.76 -22.43
C SER A 271 -6.05 17.00 -22.42
N GLU A 272 -7.12 17.67 -22.84
CA GLU A 272 -8.42 17.02 -23.06
C GLU A 272 -8.29 15.92 -24.13
N GLN A 273 -8.81 14.73 -23.83
CA GLN A 273 -8.75 13.58 -24.73
C GLN A 273 -9.61 13.82 -25.99
N GLY A 274 -9.08 13.45 -27.16
CA GLY A 274 -9.72 13.66 -28.46
C GLY A 274 -9.56 15.08 -29.01
N ARG A 275 -8.69 15.92 -28.41
CA ARG A 275 -8.36 17.26 -28.91
C ARG A 275 -6.86 17.42 -29.07
N PRO A 276 -6.39 18.27 -30.02
CA PRO A 276 -4.97 18.59 -30.15
C PRO A 276 -4.37 19.05 -28.82
N CYS A 277 -3.24 18.45 -28.47
CA CYS A 277 -2.53 18.72 -27.23
C CYS A 277 -2.07 20.17 -27.16
N THR A 278 -2.38 20.83 -26.04
CA THR A 278 -1.96 22.21 -25.72
C THR A 278 -0.89 22.27 -24.64
N ALA A 279 -0.38 21.12 -24.21
CA ALA A 279 0.63 21.04 -23.17
C ALA A 279 1.97 21.59 -23.64
N SER A 280 2.76 22.12 -22.71
CA SER A 280 4.14 22.56 -22.96
C SER A 280 4.96 21.45 -23.61
N PHE A 281 5.77 21.78 -24.62
CA PHE A 281 6.67 20.79 -25.24
C PHE A 281 7.73 20.23 -24.27
N LEU A 282 7.97 20.86 -23.12
CA LEU A 282 8.80 20.26 -22.06
C LEU A 282 8.16 18.97 -21.50
N LEU A 283 6.83 18.86 -21.53
CA LEU A 283 6.09 17.65 -21.12
C LEU A 283 6.14 16.55 -22.18
N CYS A 284 6.52 16.85 -23.43
CA CYS A 284 6.75 15.82 -24.45
C CYS A 284 7.85 14.83 -24.01
N LEU A 285 8.81 15.26 -23.20
CA LEU A 285 9.88 14.39 -22.68
C LEU A 285 9.37 13.32 -21.70
N THR A 286 8.16 13.46 -21.18
CA THR A 286 7.49 12.49 -20.30
C THR A 286 6.22 11.89 -20.89
N CYS A 287 5.79 12.36 -22.06
CA CYS A 287 4.52 11.98 -22.67
C CYS A 287 4.57 10.57 -23.29
N PRO A 288 3.51 9.74 -23.12
CA PRO A 288 3.40 8.46 -23.80
C PRO A 288 3.38 8.53 -25.32
N CYS A 289 2.96 9.67 -25.87
CA CYS A 289 2.93 9.90 -27.31
C CYS A 289 4.30 10.29 -27.89
N SER A 290 5.35 10.38 -27.06
CA SER A 290 6.67 10.86 -27.51
C SER A 290 7.58 9.72 -27.95
N ARG A 291 8.33 9.91 -29.04
CA ARG A 291 9.40 9.03 -29.51
C ARG A 291 10.69 9.82 -29.68
N SER A 292 11.74 9.35 -29.02
CA SER A 292 13.07 9.92 -29.17
C SER A 292 13.86 9.12 -30.19
N GLU A 293 14.57 9.76 -31.09
CA GLU A 293 15.39 9.13 -32.12
C GLU A 293 16.82 9.66 -32.02
N PRO A 294 17.83 8.95 -32.57
CA PRO A 294 19.21 9.42 -32.56
C PRO A 294 19.38 10.82 -33.18
N ARG A 295 18.57 11.17 -34.19
CA ARG A 295 18.55 12.51 -34.79
C ARG A 295 18.10 13.64 -33.87
N HIS A 296 17.37 13.33 -32.79
CA HIS A 296 16.96 14.31 -31.79
C HIS A 296 18.05 14.58 -30.74
N VAL A 297 19.11 13.77 -30.69
CA VAL A 297 20.16 13.87 -29.66
C VAL A 297 20.83 15.25 -29.61
N PRO A 298 21.22 15.89 -30.74
CA PRO A 298 21.81 17.22 -30.70
C PRO A 298 20.90 18.27 -30.05
N VAL A 299 19.63 18.36 -30.47
CA VAL A 299 18.69 19.34 -29.91
C VAL A 299 18.36 19.05 -28.45
N GLN A 300 18.26 17.78 -28.05
CA GLN A 300 18.09 17.37 -26.66
C GLN A 300 19.29 17.75 -25.78
N ALA A 301 20.51 17.61 -26.29
CA ALA A 301 21.73 18.00 -25.60
C ALA A 301 21.82 19.52 -25.40
N LEU A 302 21.40 20.30 -26.40
CA LEU A 302 21.25 21.75 -26.27
C LEU A 302 20.20 22.11 -25.22
N MET A 303 19.00 21.52 -25.29
CA MET A 303 17.95 21.72 -24.28
C MET A 303 18.45 21.47 -22.86
N LEU A 304 19.17 20.37 -22.63
CA LEU A 304 19.72 20.06 -21.31
C LEU A 304 20.74 21.10 -20.84
N THR A 305 21.60 21.57 -21.74
CA THR A 305 22.62 22.58 -21.44
C THR A 305 21.95 23.90 -21.03
N GLU A 306 20.98 24.38 -21.79
CA GLU A 306 20.23 25.62 -21.52
C GLU A 306 19.40 25.52 -20.22
N LEU A 307 18.71 24.39 -19.99
CA LEU A 307 17.94 24.14 -18.76
C LEU A 307 18.82 24.15 -17.50
N ARG A 308 20.05 23.63 -17.60
CA ARG A 308 21.02 23.64 -16.49
C ARG A 308 21.60 25.04 -16.26
N GLY A 309 21.88 25.80 -17.31
CA GLY A 309 22.38 27.18 -17.20
C GLY A 309 21.43 28.09 -16.42
N ARG A 310 20.13 27.96 -16.70
CA ARG A 310 19.06 28.72 -16.04
C ARG A 310 18.91 28.46 -14.54
N ARG A 311 19.48 27.36 -14.00
CA ARG A 311 19.40 27.05 -12.57
C ARG A 311 19.95 28.16 -11.69
N SER A 312 20.94 28.90 -12.18
CA SER A 312 21.55 30.02 -11.45
C SER A 312 20.75 31.33 -11.52
N GLU A 313 19.77 31.41 -12.41
CA GLU A 313 19.03 32.64 -12.73
C GLU A 313 17.67 32.75 -12.00
N MET A 314 17.28 31.72 -11.25
CA MET A 314 15.96 31.65 -10.60
C MET A 314 16.02 31.02 -9.20
N ALA A 315 14.92 31.12 -8.46
CA ALA A 315 14.81 30.48 -7.15
C ALA A 315 14.90 28.94 -7.28
N PRO A 316 15.61 28.23 -6.38
CA PRO A 316 15.73 26.77 -6.45
C PRO A 316 14.39 26.04 -6.53
N SER A 317 13.39 26.48 -5.76
CA SER A 317 12.05 25.90 -5.76
C SER A 317 11.29 26.10 -7.08
N GLU A 318 11.59 27.18 -7.81
CA GLU A 318 10.99 27.44 -9.11
C GLU A 318 11.61 26.53 -10.18
N TRP A 319 12.93 26.40 -10.16
CA TRP A 319 13.67 25.48 -11.03
C TRP A 319 13.25 24.02 -10.79
N ASP A 320 13.18 23.61 -9.52
CA ASP A 320 12.78 22.26 -9.10
C ASP A 320 11.38 21.89 -9.63
N ARG A 321 10.45 22.86 -9.63
CA ARG A 321 9.09 22.65 -10.10
C ARG A 321 8.99 22.60 -11.63
N ARG A 322 9.71 23.47 -12.33
CA ARG A 322 9.52 23.68 -13.79
C ARG A 322 10.52 22.91 -14.65
N PHE A 323 11.79 22.92 -14.27
CA PHE A 323 12.89 22.51 -15.16
C PHE A 323 13.64 21.28 -14.69
N ALA A 324 13.64 20.96 -13.38
CA ALA A 324 14.29 19.75 -12.90
C ALA A 324 13.71 18.46 -13.50
N PRO A 325 12.37 18.29 -13.60
CA PRO A 325 11.82 17.08 -14.21
C PRO A 325 12.22 16.89 -15.69
N PRO A 326 12.05 17.86 -16.61
CA PRO A 326 12.48 17.67 -18.00
C PRO A 326 14.00 17.55 -18.14
N ALA A 327 14.81 18.24 -17.33
CA ALA A 327 16.27 18.10 -17.34
C ALA A 327 16.71 16.68 -16.97
N ALA A 328 16.16 16.10 -15.90
CA ALA A 328 16.46 14.73 -15.50
C ALA A 328 16.06 13.70 -16.58
N ARG A 329 14.99 13.97 -17.34
CA ARG A 329 14.59 13.09 -18.46
C ARG A 329 15.54 13.17 -19.65
N LEU A 330 15.99 14.36 -19.99
CA LEU A 330 17.00 14.53 -21.03
C LEU A 330 18.30 13.83 -20.64
N GLU A 331 18.70 13.91 -19.38
CA GLU A 331 19.85 13.14 -18.85
C GLU A 331 19.66 11.64 -19.06
N ASP A 332 18.51 11.08 -18.65
CA ASP A 332 18.19 9.66 -18.80
C ASP A 332 18.25 9.22 -20.29
N VAL A 333 17.66 10.00 -21.20
CA VAL A 333 17.63 9.71 -22.65
C VAL A 333 19.02 9.82 -23.29
N LEU A 334 19.75 10.89 -23.01
CA LEU A 334 21.10 11.11 -23.55
C LEU A 334 22.08 10.05 -23.03
N GLN A 335 21.94 9.62 -21.78
CA GLN A 335 22.72 8.52 -21.22
C GLN A 335 22.43 7.20 -21.94
N LEU A 336 21.16 6.90 -22.22
CA LEU A 336 20.76 5.70 -22.97
C LEU A 336 21.37 5.68 -24.38
N GLN A 337 21.37 6.84 -25.06
CA GLN A 337 21.95 7.02 -26.39
C GLN A 337 23.49 7.14 -26.35
N ARG A 338 24.11 7.07 -25.16
CA ARG A 338 25.56 7.23 -24.94
C ARG A 338 26.11 8.53 -25.54
N ALA A 339 25.31 9.58 -25.49
CA ALA A 339 25.63 10.88 -26.07
C ALA A 339 26.60 11.67 -25.17
N ASP A 340 27.62 12.27 -25.76
CA ASP A 340 28.39 13.34 -25.11
C ASP A 340 27.62 14.65 -25.26
N VAL A 341 27.03 15.12 -24.17
CA VAL A 341 26.18 16.31 -24.16
C VAL A 341 26.88 17.54 -24.76
N GLN A 342 28.17 17.76 -24.46
CA GLN A 342 28.87 18.95 -24.95
C GLN A 342 29.18 18.82 -26.45
N ALA A 343 29.61 17.64 -26.89
CA ALA A 343 29.89 17.40 -28.30
C ALA A 343 28.62 17.46 -29.16
N GLU A 344 27.51 16.88 -28.69
CA GLU A 344 26.24 16.84 -29.43
C GLU A 344 25.55 18.21 -29.44
N ALA A 345 25.58 18.97 -28.34
CA ALA A 345 25.06 20.33 -28.33
C ALA A 345 25.80 21.25 -29.32
N GLY A 346 27.07 20.96 -29.63
CA GLY A 346 27.83 21.67 -30.66
C GLY A 346 27.43 21.35 -32.11
N ARG A 347 26.58 20.32 -32.34
CA ARG A 347 26.14 19.89 -33.68
C ARG A 347 24.77 20.45 -34.09
N VAL A 348 24.11 21.19 -33.21
CA VAL A 348 22.80 21.77 -33.47
C VAL A 348 22.82 22.81 -34.60
N SER A 349 21.71 22.89 -35.32
CA SER A 349 21.51 23.93 -36.33
C SER A 349 21.11 25.27 -35.70
N ALA A 350 21.15 26.34 -36.51
CA ALA A 350 20.63 27.64 -36.11
C ALA A 350 19.11 27.59 -35.82
N ASP A 351 18.39 26.72 -36.54
CA ASP A 351 16.96 26.50 -36.35
C ASP A 351 16.67 25.81 -35.01
N ASP A 352 17.44 24.78 -34.65
CA ASP A 352 17.35 24.12 -33.33
C ASP A 352 17.59 25.14 -32.21
N THR A 353 18.60 25.99 -32.37
CA THR A 353 18.93 27.03 -31.38
C THR A 353 17.78 28.01 -31.17
N ARG A 354 17.15 28.45 -32.27
CA ARG A 354 15.99 29.35 -32.24
C ARG A 354 14.78 28.66 -31.60
N LEU A 355 14.54 27.39 -31.94
CA LEU A 355 13.40 26.63 -31.46
C LEU A 355 13.49 26.34 -29.95
N VAL A 356 14.68 25.95 -29.46
CA VAL A 356 14.93 25.75 -28.02
C VAL A 356 14.78 27.05 -27.26
N ARG A 357 15.28 28.17 -27.79
CA ARG A 357 15.08 29.49 -27.17
C ARG A 357 13.60 29.82 -27.04
N ALA A 358 12.84 29.73 -28.13
CA ALA A 358 11.40 30.00 -28.16
C ALA A 358 10.63 29.12 -27.16
N LEU A 359 11.00 27.84 -27.03
CA LEU A 359 10.44 26.94 -26.02
C LEU A 359 10.69 27.48 -24.59
N LEU A 360 11.93 27.82 -24.28
CA LEU A 360 12.32 28.23 -22.93
C LEU A 360 11.85 29.65 -22.56
N GLU A 361 11.54 30.47 -23.56
CA GLU A 361 10.93 31.80 -23.42
C GLU A 361 9.39 31.75 -23.43
N ASN A 362 8.81 30.54 -23.49
CA ASN A 362 7.36 30.30 -23.50
C ASN A 362 6.63 30.79 -24.76
N GLU A 363 7.36 31.07 -25.85
CA GLU A 363 6.79 31.58 -27.10
C GLU A 363 6.08 30.51 -27.93
N LEU A 364 6.32 29.22 -27.62
CA LEU A 364 5.69 28.08 -28.28
C LEU A 364 4.45 27.56 -27.54
N GLU A 365 4.10 28.15 -26.39
CA GLU A 365 2.93 27.74 -25.62
C GLU A 365 1.69 28.49 -26.09
N ILE A 366 0.57 27.79 -26.24
CA ILE A 366 -0.71 28.38 -26.63
C ILE A 366 -1.29 29.14 -25.42
N PRO A 367 -1.83 30.37 -25.57
CA PRO A 367 -2.38 31.18 -24.48
C PRO A 367 -3.43 30.50 -23.60
#